data_AF-A0A7M3PRT3-F1
#
_entry.id   AF-A0A7M3PRT3-F1
#
_cell.length_a   1.000
_cell.length_b   1.000
_cell.length_c   1.000
_cell.angle_alpha   90.00
_cell.angle_beta   90.00
_cell.angle_gamma   90.00
#
_symmetry.space_group_name_H-M   'P 1'
#
loop_
_entity.id
_entity.type
_entity.pdbx_description
1 polymer ?
#
loop_
_entity_poly.entity_id
_entity_poly.type
_entity_poly.pdbx_seq_one_letter_code
_entity_poly.pdbx_strand_id
1 'polypeptide(L)'
;DEITLDEIARLNPERICLSPGPSNPQHAGITLDVLREFAGKTPILGVCLGHQAIGEAFGGRVVRAQTIMHGKVSTIETDCKGVFADLPKHFTVTRYHSLAIERESLPDCLEVSAWTEDGEIMGVRHKELAVEG
;
A
#
# COMPACT_ATOMS: atom_id res chain seq x y z
N ASP A 1 -11.93 -15.40 1.43
CA ASP A 1 -11.92 -14.73 0.11
C ASP A 1 -12.75 -15.51 -0.87
N GLU A 2 -13.38 -14.82 -1.82
CA GLU A 2 -14.30 -15.43 -2.80
C GLU A 2 -13.60 -15.95 -4.06
N ILE A 3 -12.32 -15.65 -4.24
CA ILE A 3 -11.50 -16.05 -5.39
C ILE A 3 -10.18 -16.65 -4.90
N THR A 4 -9.61 -17.59 -5.65
CA THR A 4 -8.33 -18.25 -5.40
C THR A 4 -7.21 -17.71 -6.30
N LEU A 5 -5.94 -17.98 -5.97
CA LEU A 5 -4.80 -17.60 -6.82
C LEU A 5 -4.89 -18.21 -8.23
N ASP A 6 -5.32 -19.47 -8.33
CA ASP A 6 -5.49 -20.16 -9.61
C ASP A 6 -6.57 -19.50 -10.47
N GLU A 7 -7.66 -19.05 -9.86
CA GLU A 7 -8.72 -18.33 -10.56
C GLU A 7 -8.23 -16.97 -11.05
N ILE A 8 -7.48 -16.22 -10.23
CA ILE A 8 -6.84 -14.96 -10.64
C ILE A 8 -5.88 -15.21 -11.82
N ALA A 9 -5.04 -16.25 -11.75
CA ALA A 9 -4.12 -16.60 -12.81
C ALA A 9 -4.85 -16.94 -14.12
N ARG A 10 -5.99 -17.66 -14.05
CA ARG A 10 -6.83 -17.98 -15.22
C ARG A 10 -7.52 -16.76 -15.81
N LEU A 11 -7.92 -15.79 -14.99
CA LEU A 11 -8.48 -14.53 -15.47
C LEU A 11 -7.45 -13.69 -16.23
N ASN A 12 -6.15 -13.92 -16.00
CA ASN A 12 -5.04 -13.21 -16.63
C ASN A 12 -5.23 -11.68 -16.62
N PRO A 13 -5.40 -11.05 -15.43
CA PRO A 13 -5.70 -9.64 -15.35
C PRO A 13 -4.51 -8.80 -15.81
N GLU A 14 -4.80 -7.69 -16.49
CA GLU A 14 -3.77 -6.70 -16.84
C GLU A 14 -3.23 -5.97 -15.60
N ARG A 15 -4.06 -5.83 -14.54
CA ARG A 15 -3.77 -5.09 -13.31
C ARG A 15 -4.52 -5.70 -12.13
N ILE A 16 -3.94 -5.62 -10.94
CA ILE A 16 -4.56 -6.08 -9.68
C ILE A 16 -4.68 -4.89 -8.73
N CYS A 17 -5.86 -4.72 -8.13
CA CYS A 17 -6.11 -3.74 -7.06
C CYS A 17 -6.42 -4.47 -5.76
N LEU A 18 -5.60 -4.23 -4.72
CA LEU A 18 -5.75 -4.82 -3.38
C LEU A 18 -6.36 -3.77 -2.46
N SER A 19 -7.65 -3.88 -2.18
CA SER A 19 -8.37 -2.99 -1.27
C SER A 19 -9.28 -3.76 -0.29
N PRO A 20 -8.75 -4.71 0.50
CA PRO A 20 -9.57 -5.49 1.41
C PRO A 20 -10.25 -4.60 2.47
N GLY A 21 -11.45 -5.02 2.89
CA GLY A 21 -12.23 -4.34 3.93
C GLY A 21 -11.54 -4.33 5.30
N PRO A 22 -12.15 -3.68 6.32
CA PRO A 22 -11.49 -3.41 7.60
C PRO A 22 -11.05 -4.69 8.32
N SER A 23 -9.74 -4.85 8.51
CA SER A 23 -9.09 -5.90 9.30
C SER A 23 -7.59 -5.57 9.51
N ASN A 24 -6.84 -6.41 10.23
CA ASN A 24 -5.36 -6.34 10.33
C ASN A 24 -4.71 -6.93 9.06
N PRO A 25 -3.52 -6.49 8.59
CA PRO A 25 -2.95 -7.00 7.33
C PRO A 25 -2.66 -8.51 7.38
N GLN A 26 -2.29 -9.01 8.56
CA GLN A 26 -2.12 -10.46 8.83
C GLN A 26 -3.41 -11.28 8.67
N HIS A 27 -4.57 -10.62 8.68
CA HIS A 27 -5.88 -11.22 8.48
C HIS A 27 -6.52 -10.76 7.15
N ALA A 28 -5.75 -10.16 6.23
CA ALA A 28 -6.24 -9.68 4.94
C ALA A 28 -6.46 -10.80 3.91
N GLY A 29 -6.81 -12.00 4.35
CA GLY A 29 -7.09 -13.14 3.47
C GLY A 29 -5.92 -13.49 2.56
N ILE A 30 -6.19 -13.75 1.28
CA ILE A 30 -5.19 -14.08 0.25
C ILE A 30 -4.30 -12.90 -0.16
N THR A 31 -4.47 -11.70 0.41
CA THR A 31 -3.76 -10.48 -0.06
C THR A 31 -2.25 -10.65 -0.09
N LEU A 32 -1.66 -11.23 0.96
CA LEU A 32 -0.22 -11.48 1.01
C LEU A 32 0.22 -12.53 -0.02
N ASP A 33 -0.61 -13.53 -0.26
CA ASP A 33 -0.31 -14.58 -1.23
C ASP A 33 -0.44 -14.06 -2.67
N VAL A 34 -1.38 -13.16 -2.93
CA VAL A 34 -1.48 -12.43 -4.22
C VAL A 34 -0.24 -11.59 -4.45
N LEU A 35 0.25 -10.86 -3.44
CA LEU A 35 1.48 -10.08 -3.56
C LEU A 35 2.68 -10.99 -3.87
N ARG A 36 2.84 -12.10 -3.17
CA ARG A 36 3.93 -13.05 -3.41
C ARG A 36 3.87 -13.69 -4.79
N GLU A 37 2.67 -14.06 -5.25
CA GLU A 37 2.50 -14.79 -6.51
C GLU A 37 2.57 -13.86 -7.73
N PHE A 38 2.00 -12.66 -7.65
CA PHE A 38 1.80 -11.79 -8.81
C PHE A 38 2.75 -10.58 -8.88
N ALA A 39 3.48 -10.25 -7.81
CA ALA A 39 4.48 -9.18 -7.89
C ALA A 39 5.54 -9.51 -8.95
N GLY A 40 5.80 -8.56 -9.85
CA GLY A 40 6.70 -8.76 -10.99
C GLY A 40 6.08 -9.47 -12.20
N LYS A 41 4.84 -9.98 -12.09
CA LYS A 41 4.08 -10.56 -13.21
C LYS A 41 2.98 -9.62 -13.69
N THR A 42 2.23 -9.05 -12.74
CA THR A 42 1.12 -8.15 -13.01
C THR A 42 1.30 -6.89 -12.17
N PRO A 43 1.06 -5.68 -12.70
CA PRO A 43 1.06 -4.46 -11.90
C PRO A 43 0.03 -4.51 -10.76
N ILE A 44 0.45 -4.14 -9.55
CA ILE A 44 -0.36 -4.19 -8.33
C ILE A 44 -0.47 -2.80 -7.70
N LEU A 45 -1.70 -2.39 -7.38
CA LEU A 45 -1.99 -1.22 -6.56
C LEU A 45 -2.62 -1.66 -5.24
N GLY A 46 -2.01 -1.31 -4.11
CA GLY A 46 -2.58 -1.47 -2.78
C GLY A 46 -3.28 -0.21 -2.31
N VAL A 47 -4.45 -0.35 -1.68
CA VAL A 47 -5.19 0.78 -1.08
C VAL A 47 -5.59 0.41 0.33
N CYS A 48 -5.42 1.33 1.28
CA CYS A 48 -5.75 1.13 2.70
C CYS A 48 -5.03 -0.08 3.29
N LEU A 49 -5.74 -1.18 3.53
CA LEU A 49 -5.13 -2.41 4.04
C LEU A 49 -4.20 -3.06 3.00
N GLY A 50 -4.45 -2.87 1.71
CA GLY A 50 -3.54 -3.33 0.65
C GLY A 50 -2.21 -2.59 0.64
N HIS A 51 -2.21 -1.28 0.94
CA HIS A 51 -0.97 -0.50 1.13
C HIS A 51 -0.14 -1.10 2.27
N GLN A 52 -0.78 -1.37 3.41
CA GLN A 52 -0.12 -1.97 4.57
C GLN A 52 0.40 -3.37 4.28
N ALA A 53 -0.38 -4.18 3.55
CA ALA A 53 0.01 -5.52 3.13
C ALA A 53 1.23 -5.51 2.19
N ILE A 54 1.39 -4.49 1.33
CA ILE A 54 2.61 -4.32 0.52
C ILE A 54 3.82 -4.11 1.43
N GLY A 55 3.72 -3.21 2.42
CA GLY A 55 4.77 -3.00 3.41
C GLY A 55 5.19 -4.30 4.09
N GLU A 56 4.22 -5.07 4.59
CA GLU A 56 4.48 -6.34 5.28
C GLU A 56 5.02 -7.44 4.35
N ALA A 57 4.48 -7.56 3.13
CA ALA A 57 4.89 -8.59 2.17
C ALA A 57 6.37 -8.48 1.77
N PHE A 58 6.92 -7.27 1.76
CA PHE A 58 8.33 -7.01 1.46
C PHE A 58 9.22 -6.90 2.71
N GLY A 59 8.69 -7.18 3.90
CA GLY A 59 9.47 -7.27 5.15
C GLY A 59 9.44 -6.03 6.05
N GLY A 60 8.64 -5.02 5.71
CA GLY A 60 8.35 -3.89 6.60
C GLY A 60 7.42 -4.29 7.76
N ARG A 61 7.39 -3.48 8.81
CA ARG A 61 6.45 -3.64 9.93
C ARG A 61 5.28 -2.68 9.78
N VAL A 62 4.09 -3.17 10.11
CA VAL A 62 2.89 -2.35 10.23
C VAL A 62 2.62 -2.13 11.72
N VAL A 63 2.67 -0.87 12.16
CA VAL A 63 2.50 -0.47 13.56
C VAL A 63 1.28 0.44 13.69
N ARG A 64 0.88 0.76 14.93
CA ARG A 64 -0.16 1.76 15.15
C ARG A 64 0.28 3.12 14.62
N ALA A 65 -0.63 3.80 13.94
CA ALA A 65 -0.42 5.16 13.47
C ALA A 65 -0.08 6.07 14.67
N GLN A 66 0.82 7.04 14.45
CA GLN A 66 1.30 7.92 15.52
C GLN A 66 0.15 8.75 16.12
N THR A 67 -0.83 9.10 15.28
CA THR A 67 -2.05 9.78 15.69
C THR A 67 -3.26 9.01 15.18
N ILE A 68 -4.25 8.76 16.05
CA ILE A 68 -5.53 8.16 15.63
C ILE A 68 -6.31 9.20 14.81
N MET A 69 -6.33 9.02 13.49
CA MET A 69 -7.07 9.86 12.55
C MET A 69 -8.33 9.13 12.07
N HIS A 70 -9.48 9.40 12.71
CA HIS A 70 -10.79 8.94 12.22
C HIS A 70 -11.50 10.10 11.50
N GLY A 71 -11.57 10.05 10.17
CA GLY A 71 -12.30 11.04 9.36
C GLY A 71 -11.67 12.43 9.37
N LYS A 72 -10.38 12.53 9.70
CA LYS A 72 -9.63 13.79 9.66
C LYS A 72 -8.93 13.94 8.31
N VAL A 73 -8.85 15.19 7.86
CA VAL A 73 -8.08 15.56 6.68
C VAL A 73 -6.62 15.75 7.04
N SER A 74 -5.73 15.30 6.16
CA SER A 74 -4.31 15.58 6.25
C SER A 74 -3.78 15.96 4.89
N THR A 75 -2.88 16.95 4.87
CA THR A 75 -2.11 17.26 3.68
C THR A 75 -0.97 16.27 3.58
N ILE A 76 -0.81 15.67 2.40
CA ILE A 76 0.33 14.82 2.07
C ILE A 76 1.22 15.54 1.06
N GLU A 77 2.52 15.28 1.16
CA GLU A 77 3.51 15.58 0.15
C GLU A 77 3.87 14.30 -0.60
N THR A 78 4.11 14.39 -1.90
CA THR A 78 4.50 13.25 -2.74
C THR A 78 5.75 13.56 -3.56
N ASP A 79 6.35 12.51 -4.10
CA ASP A 79 7.46 12.64 -5.05
C ASP A 79 7.02 12.94 -6.50
N CYS A 80 5.70 13.06 -6.73
CA CYS A 80 5.09 13.26 -8.05
C CYS A 80 5.52 12.21 -9.09
N LYS A 81 5.68 10.94 -8.68
CA LYS A 81 6.00 9.82 -9.57
C LYS A 81 5.00 8.67 -9.39
N GLY A 82 5.03 7.72 -10.32
CA GLY A 82 4.18 6.53 -10.26
C GLY A 82 2.71 6.93 -10.27
N VAL A 83 1.94 6.43 -9.30
CA VAL A 83 0.51 6.79 -9.15
C VAL A 83 0.27 8.28 -8.85
N PHE A 84 1.31 9.06 -8.53
CA PHE A 84 1.24 10.50 -8.26
C PHE A 84 1.72 11.39 -9.41
N ALA A 85 2.07 10.83 -10.59
CA ALA A 85 2.77 11.53 -11.67
C ALA A 85 2.10 12.82 -12.22
N ASP A 86 0.79 12.96 -12.06
CA ASP A 86 0.02 14.12 -12.55
C ASP A 86 -0.80 14.81 -11.44
N LEU A 87 -0.43 14.57 -10.19
CA LEU A 87 -1.08 15.18 -9.03
C LEU A 87 -0.25 16.37 -8.51
N PRO A 88 -0.90 17.36 -7.86
CA PRO A 88 -0.18 18.40 -7.15
C PRO A 88 0.79 17.77 -6.15
N LYS A 89 1.96 18.41 -5.96
CA LYS A 89 2.95 17.94 -4.99
C LYS A 89 2.37 17.83 -3.57
N HIS A 90 1.45 18.74 -3.23
CA HIS A 90 0.75 18.78 -1.96
C HIS A 90 -0.76 18.74 -2.20
N PHE A 91 -1.45 17.80 -1.58
CA PHE A 91 -2.91 17.74 -1.62
C PHE A 91 -3.48 17.10 -0.36
N THR A 92 -4.77 17.33 -0.13
CA THR A 92 -5.47 16.88 1.07
C THR A 92 -6.18 15.56 0.83
N VAL A 93 -5.96 14.61 1.72
CA VAL A 93 -6.64 13.31 1.73
C VAL A 93 -7.36 13.09 3.05
N THR A 94 -8.43 12.30 3.03
CA THR A 94 -9.11 11.86 4.24
C THR A 94 -8.42 10.61 4.77
N ARG A 95 -8.07 10.61 6.06
CA ARG A 95 -7.40 9.49 6.72
C ARG A 95 -8.37 8.73 7.61
N TYR A 96 -8.29 7.41 7.51
CA TYR A 96 -9.08 6.45 8.29
C TYR A 96 -8.22 5.40 8.99
N HIS A 97 -6.89 5.54 8.94
CA HIS A 97 -5.98 4.47 9.33
C HIS A 97 -5.63 4.52 10.83
N SER A 98 -5.79 3.38 11.50
CA SER A 98 -5.24 3.10 12.85
C SER A 98 -3.84 2.49 12.80
N LEU A 99 -3.37 2.12 11.60
CA LEU A 99 -2.11 1.43 11.34
C LEU A 99 -1.35 2.13 10.21
N ALA A 100 -0.02 2.09 10.25
CA ALA A 100 0.87 2.65 9.23
C ALA A 100 2.11 1.76 9.07
N ILE A 101 2.76 1.83 7.90
CA ILE A 101 4.07 1.22 7.69
C ILE A 101 5.10 2.00 8.52
N GLU A 102 5.88 1.28 9.34
CA GLU A 102 6.91 1.88 10.17
C GLU A 102 8.14 2.23 9.31
N ARG A 103 8.48 3.52 9.27
CA ARG A 103 9.54 4.07 8.41
C ARG A 103 10.92 3.47 8.70
N GLU A 104 11.23 3.24 9.97
CA GLU A 104 12.49 2.65 10.44
C GLU A 104 12.65 1.17 10.03
N SER A 105 11.54 0.51 9.70
CA SER A 105 11.53 -0.88 9.25
C SER A 105 11.40 -1.03 7.73
N LEU A 106 11.34 0.09 6.99
CA LEU A 106 11.08 0.04 5.56
C LEU A 106 12.21 -0.71 4.84
N PRO A 107 11.90 -1.79 4.11
CA PRO A 107 12.91 -2.59 3.44
C PRO A 107 13.52 -1.81 2.26
N ASP A 108 14.79 -2.11 1.95
CA ASP A 108 15.55 -1.42 0.90
C ASP A 108 14.92 -1.54 -0.50
N CYS A 109 14.04 -2.51 -0.73
CA CYS A 109 13.35 -2.67 -2.02
C CYS A 109 12.13 -1.74 -2.18
N LEU A 110 11.66 -1.12 -1.09
CA LEU A 110 10.60 -0.12 -1.11
C LEU A 110 11.18 1.29 -0.96
N GLU A 111 10.54 2.26 -1.61
CA GLU A 111 10.77 3.67 -1.40
C GLU A 111 9.47 4.36 -1.00
N VAL A 112 9.57 5.40 -0.16
CA VAL A 112 8.42 6.22 0.23
C VAL A 112 8.10 7.18 -0.92
N SER A 113 6.89 7.10 -1.46
CA SER A 113 6.40 7.96 -2.55
C SER A 113 5.48 9.06 -2.07
N ALA A 114 4.86 8.92 -0.89
CA ALA A 114 4.05 9.96 -0.25
C ALA A 114 4.14 9.92 1.28
N TRP A 115 4.05 11.09 1.94
CA TRP A 115 4.13 11.23 3.39
C TRP A 115 3.37 12.46 3.92
N THR A 116 3.01 12.46 5.20
CA THR A 116 2.49 13.63 5.92
C THR A 116 3.61 14.46 6.58
N GLU A 117 3.28 15.65 7.08
CA GLU A 117 4.22 16.55 7.79
C GLU A 117 4.88 15.90 9.02
N ASP A 118 4.16 15.03 9.74
CA ASP A 118 4.67 14.26 10.87
C ASP A 118 5.51 13.03 10.44
N GLY A 119 5.74 12.86 9.15
CA GLY A 119 6.63 11.84 8.58
C GLY A 119 5.96 10.47 8.36
N GLU A 120 4.66 10.35 8.64
CA GLU A 120 3.91 9.12 8.43
C GLU A 120 3.87 8.75 6.94
N ILE A 121 4.07 7.47 6.64
CA ILE A 121 4.08 6.97 5.27
C ILE A 121 2.66 6.92 4.75
N MET A 122 2.45 7.55 3.59
CA MET A 122 1.15 7.64 2.90
C MET A 122 1.19 7.02 1.50
N GLY A 123 2.37 6.64 1.03
CA GLY A 123 2.58 5.93 -0.22
C GLY A 123 3.94 5.26 -0.24
N VAL A 124 4.00 4.06 -0.80
CA VAL A 124 5.23 3.30 -1.08
C VAL A 124 5.23 2.78 -2.51
N ARG A 125 6.42 2.62 -3.07
CA ARG A 125 6.63 2.01 -4.38
C ARG A 125 7.79 1.03 -4.31
N HIS A 126 7.67 -0.10 -5.00
CA HIS A 126 8.79 -1.01 -5.18
C HIS A 126 9.76 -0.44 -6.22
N LYS A 127 11.07 -0.48 -5.93
CA LYS A 127 12.10 0.15 -6.77
C LYS A 127 12.23 -0.51 -8.15
N GLU A 128 11.95 -1.80 -8.23
CA GLU A 128 12.13 -2.60 -9.45
C GLU A 128 10.85 -3.21 -10.03
N LEU A 129 9.76 -3.27 -9.25
CA LEU A 129 8.54 -3.98 -9.62
C LEU A 129 7.40 -2.96 -9.78
N ALA A 130 6.43 -3.25 -10.64
CA ALA A 130 5.23 -2.44 -10.80
C ALA A 130 4.25 -2.65 -9.63
N VAL A 131 4.69 -2.36 -8.41
CA VAL A 131 3.92 -2.49 -7.18
C VAL A 131 3.95 -1.16 -6.44
N GLU A 132 2.77 -0.57 -6.23
CA GLU A 132 2.59 0.67 -5.49
C GLU A 132 1.47 0.51 -4.47
N GLY A 133 1.59 1.19 -3.33
CA GLY A 133 0.60 1.19 -2.26
C GLY A 133 0.44 2.58 -1.68
#